data_AF-A0A1Q7ZGW8-F1
#
_entry.id   AF-A0A1Q7ZGW8-F1
#
_cell.length_a   1.000
_cell.length_b   1.000
_cell.length_c   1.000
_cell.angle_alpha   90.00
_cell.angle_beta   90.00
_cell.angle_gamma   90.00
#
_symmetry.space_group_name_H-M   'P 1'
#
loop_
_entity.id
_entity.type
_entity.pdbx_description
1 polymer ?
#
loop_
_entity_poly.entity_id
_entity_poly.type
_entity_poly.pdbx_seq_one_letter_code
_entity_poly.pdbx_strand_id
1 'polypeptide(L)'
;MNDRDADQPVREHIERLVKEEHQLYGNKSLSDADQLRLTKIQIELDQCWDLLRQRRALREFHEDPDRARVRPPEIVEKYEQ
;
A
#
# COMPACT_ATOMS: atom_id res chain seq x y z
N MET A 1 0.17 -21.56 11.34
CA MET A 1 -0.91 -20.61 10.97
C MET A 1 -0.59 -20.04 9.60
N ASN A 2 -1.58 -19.99 8.70
CA ASN A 2 -1.38 -19.78 7.27
C ASN A 2 -0.98 -18.34 6.94
N ASP A 3 0.22 -18.17 6.40
CA ASP A 3 0.74 -16.90 5.87
C ASP A 3 -0.12 -16.33 4.71
N ARG A 4 -0.91 -17.21 4.04
CA ARG A 4 -1.91 -16.84 3.03
C ARG A 4 -3.01 -15.93 3.59
N ASP A 5 -3.38 -16.10 4.85
CA ASP A 5 -4.42 -15.28 5.51
C ASP A 5 -3.92 -13.86 5.81
N ALA A 6 -2.60 -13.65 5.93
CA ALA A 6 -2.04 -12.35 6.24
C ALA A 6 -1.91 -11.43 5.01
N ASP A 7 -1.84 -12.00 3.80
CA ASP A 7 -1.78 -11.24 2.54
C ASP A 7 -3.18 -10.84 2.05
N GLN A 8 -4.19 -11.63 2.41
CA GLN A 8 -5.59 -11.39 2.03
C GLN A 8 -6.15 -10.03 2.50
N PRO A 9 -5.99 -9.61 3.77
CA PRO A 9 -6.44 -8.29 4.21
C PRO A 9 -5.66 -7.15 3.54
N VAL A 10 -4.38 -7.36 3.21
CA VAL A 10 -3.56 -6.37 2.48
C VAL A 10 -4.09 -6.19 1.05
N ARG A 11 -4.43 -7.30 0.38
CA ARG A 11 -5.04 -7.26 -0.97
C ARG A 11 -6.41 -6.58 -0.96
N GLU A 12 -7.26 -6.90 0.01
CA GLU A 12 -8.55 -6.23 0.17
C GLU A 12 -8.38 -4.73 0.42
N HIS A 13 -7.37 -4.33 1.20
CA HIS A 13 -7.06 -2.91 1.42
C HIS A 13 -6.60 -2.22 0.13
N ILE A 14 -5.70 -2.84 -0.63
CA ILE A 14 -5.27 -2.36 -1.97
C ILE A 14 -6.48 -2.18 -2.89
N GLU A 15 -7.38 -3.16 -2.97
CA GLU A 15 -8.56 -3.05 -3.84
C GLU A 15 -9.51 -1.91 -3.44
N ARG A 16 -9.65 -1.64 -2.13
CA ARG A 16 -10.43 -0.48 -1.64
C ARG A 16 -9.77 0.83 -2.02
N LEU A 17 -8.46 0.92 -1.85
CA LEU A 17 -7.66 2.10 -2.21
C LEU A 17 -7.75 2.41 -3.72
N VAL A 18 -7.58 1.41 -4.58
CA VAL A 18 -7.71 1.58 -6.05
C VAL A 18 -9.14 1.96 -6.45
N LYS A 19 -10.16 1.41 -5.78
CA LYS A 19 -11.55 1.84 -6.01
C LYS A 19 -11.75 3.30 -5.64
N GLU A 20 -11.23 3.74 -4.50
CA GLU A 20 -11.31 5.14 -4.07
C GLU A 20 -10.57 6.07 -5.04
N GLU A 21 -9.37 5.69 -5.48
CA GLU A 21 -8.61 6.39 -6.52
C GLU A 21 -9.44 6.56 -7.81
N HIS A 22 -10.04 5.48 -8.30
CA HIS A 22 -10.82 5.50 -9.54
C HIS A 22 -12.11 6.32 -9.41
N GLN A 23 -12.70 6.41 -8.21
CA GLN A 23 -13.83 7.32 -7.93
C GLN A 23 -13.37 8.78 -7.97
N LEU A 24 -12.20 9.09 -7.40
CA LEU A 24 -11.62 10.44 -7.42
C LEU A 24 -11.27 10.88 -8.85
N TYR A 25 -10.68 10.01 -9.66
CA TYR A 25 -10.41 10.29 -11.08
C TYR A 25 -11.68 10.42 -11.93
N GLY A 26 -12.77 9.76 -11.53
CA GLY A 26 -14.08 9.89 -12.18
C GLY A 26 -14.76 11.24 -11.93
N ASN A 27 -14.36 11.96 -10.88
CA ASN A 27 -14.85 13.31 -10.62
C ASN A 27 -14.16 14.32 -11.53
N LYS A 28 -14.97 15.07 -12.29
CA LYS A 28 -14.53 16.03 -13.32
C LYS A 28 -13.75 17.24 -12.77
N SER A 29 -13.68 17.39 -11.46
CA SER A 29 -12.91 18.43 -10.77
C SER A 29 -12.24 17.83 -9.55
N LEU A 30 -10.98 17.43 -9.73
CA LEU A 30 -10.09 17.10 -8.62
C LEU A 30 -9.75 18.41 -7.90
N SER A 31 -10.22 18.55 -6.67
CA SER A 31 -9.82 19.64 -5.79
C SER A 31 -8.45 19.36 -5.16
N ASP A 32 -7.80 20.37 -4.58
CA ASP A 32 -6.56 20.21 -3.80
C ASP A 32 -6.70 19.11 -2.72
N ALA A 33 -7.88 19.01 -2.11
CA ALA A 33 -8.21 17.97 -1.15
C ALA A 33 -8.26 16.56 -1.77
N ASP A 34 -8.74 16.44 -3.01
CA ASP A 34 -8.76 15.17 -3.74
C ASP A 34 -7.35 14.77 -4.18
N GLN A 35 -6.50 15.74 -4.55
CA GLN A 35 -5.09 15.50 -4.85
C GLN A 35 -4.33 15.01 -3.61
N LEU A 36 -4.50 15.67 -2.46
CA LEU A 36 -3.95 15.20 -1.17
C LEU A 36 -4.44 13.78 -0.83
N ARG A 37 -5.71 13.49 -1.12
CA ARG A 37 -6.28 12.16 -0.91
C ARG A 37 -5.68 11.11 -1.84
N LEU A 38 -5.51 11.42 -3.12
CA LEU A 38 -4.84 10.56 -4.11
C LEU A 38 -3.40 10.27 -3.71
N THR A 39 -2.63 11.28 -3.29
CA THR A 39 -1.27 11.09 -2.79
C THR A 39 -1.26 10.15 -1.58
N LYS A 40 -2.18 10.33 -0.64
CA LYS A 40 -2.30 9.43 0.52
C LYS A 40 -2.62 8.00 0.10
N ILE A 41 -3.55 7.81 -0.84
CA ILE A 41 -3.91 6.50 -1.38
C ILE A 41 -2.69 5.83 -2.04
N GLN A 42 -1.91 6.56 -2.83
CA GLN A 42 -0.68 6.05 -3.44
C GLN A 42 0.36 5.63 -2.38
N ILE A 43 0.54 6.43 -1.32
CA ILE A 43 1.44 6.09 -0.22
C ILE A 43 0.99 4.81 0.49
N GLU A 44 -0.31 4.66 0.77
CA GLU A 44 -0.85 3.45 1.39
C GLU A 44 -0.71 2.22 0.48
N LEU A 45 -0.91 2.39 -0.83
CA LEU A 45 -0.68 1.34 -1.82
C LEU A 45 0.78 0.90 -1.83
N ASP A 46 1.72 1.83 -1.87
CA ASP A 46 3.16 1.54 -1.86
C ASP A 46 3.56 0.76 -0.61
N GLN A 47 3.06 1.16 0.57
CA GLN A 47 3.27 0.42 1.82
C GLN A 47 2.74 -1.01 1.75
N CYS A 48 1.53 -1.20 1.22
CA CYS A 48 0.95 -2.54 1.07
C CYS A 48 1.76 -3.41 0.11
N TRP A 49 2.26 -2.83 -0.99
CA TRP A 49 3.12 -3.51 -1.95
C TRP A 49 4.50 -3.84 -1.36
N ASP A 50 5.13 -2.94 -0.60
CA ASP A 50 6.42 -3.18 0.06
C ASP A 50 6.31 -4.33 1.07
N LEU A 51 5.23 -4.36 1.85
CA LEU A 51 4.94 -5.42 2.81
C LEU A 51 4.80 -6.79 2.14
N LEU A 52 4.03 -6.87 1.04
CA LEU A 52 3.89 -8.09 0.23
C LEU A 52 5.22 -8.52 -0.40
N ARG A 53 6.00 -7.55 -0.89
CA ARG A 53 7.30 -7.80 -1.51
C ARG A 53 8.31 -8.31 -0.48
N GLN A 54 8.34 -7.72 0.71
CA GLN A 54 9.19 -8.12 1.81
C GLN A 54 8.84 -9.53 2.29
N ARG A 55 7.55 -9.84 2.47
CA ARG A 55 7.10 -11.21 2.78
C ARG A 55 7.51 -12.21 1.70
N ARG A 56 7.36 -11.85 0.43
CA ARG A 56 7.75 -12.72 -0.69
C ARG A 56 9.26 -12.98 -0.71
N ALA A 57 10.09 -11.96 -0.44
CA ALA A 57 11.54 -12.11 -0.33
C ALA A 57 11.89 -13.03 0.86
N LEU A 58 11.35 -12.79 2.05
CA LEU A 58 11.61 -13.63 3.23
C LEU A 58 11.25 -15.11 2.99
N ARG A 59 10.11 -15.37 2.33
CA ARG A 59 9.71 -16.72 1.92
C ARG A 59 10.72 -17.38 0.96
N GLU A 60 11.25 -16.62 -0.01
CA GLU A 60 12.25 -17.12 -0.96
C GLU A 60 13.56 -17.51 -0.26
N PHE A 61 13.93 -16.77 0.79
CA PHE A 61 15.11 -17.05 1.61
C PHE A 61 14.86 -18.05 2.77
N HIS A 62 13.70 -18.69 2.86
CA HIS A 62 13.28 -19.54 4.00
C HIS A 62 13.37 -18.83 5.37
N GLU A 63 13.29 -17.50 5.38
CA GLU A 63 13.20 -16.69 6.60
C GLU A 63 11.75 -16.49 7.04
N ASP A 64 11.57 -16.12 8.30
CA ASP A 64 10.27 -15.94 8.92
C ASP A 64 9.54 -14.71 8.32
N PRO A 65 8.42 -14.89 7.61
CA PRO A 65 7.71 -13.80 6.93
C PRO A 65 7.07 -12.80 7.91
N ASP A 66 6.91 -13.16 9.19
CA ASP A 66 6.41 -12.27 10.24
C ASP A 66 7.45 -11.20 10.64
N ARG A 67 8.72 -11.36 10.21
CA ARG A 67 9.74 -10.31 10.31
C ARG A 67 9.50 -9.14 9.35
N ALA A 68 8.58 -9.25 8.39
CA ALA A 68 8.23 -8.15 7.52
C ALA A 68 7.65 -7.00 8.36
N ARG A 69 8.36 -5.86 8.37
CA ARG A 69 7.94 -4.66 9.08
C ARG A 69 7.57 -3.61 8.06
N VAL A 70 6.33 -3.12 8.16
CA VAL A 70 5.87 -1.95 7.40
C VAL A 70 6.88 -0.83 7.66
N ARG A 71 7.55 -0.37 6.61
CA ARG A 71 8.41 0.80 6.76
C ARG A 71 7.52 1.98 7.14
N PRO A 72 7.90 2.76 8.18
CA PRO A 72 7.12 3.91 8.56
C PRO A 72 7.00 4.89 7.38
N PRO A 73 5.85 5.55 7.21
CA PRO A 73 5.58 6.48 6.10
C PRO A 73 6.57 7.65 6.01
N GLU A 74 7.40 7.90 7.03
CA GLU A 74 8.45 8.92 7.06
C GLU A 74 9.50 8.81 5.93
N ILE A 75 9.62 7.65 5.25
CA ILE A 75 10.50 7.53 4.06
C ILE A 75 9.83 8.02 2.77
N VAL A 76 8.49 8.12 2.75
CA VAL A 76 7.73 8.56 1.56
C VAL A 76 7.58 10.10 1.51
N GLU A 77 8.19 10.83 2.46
CA GLU A 77 8.38 12.29 2.37
C GLU A 77 9.43 12.71 1.34
N LYS A 78 9.99 11.79 0.54
CA LYS A 78 10.92 12.10 -0.56
C LYS A 78 10.33 12.04 -1.97
N TYR A 79 9.01 11.90 -2.11
CA TYR A 79 8.40 11.87 -3.44
C TYR A 79 7.97 13.24 -3.99
N GLU A 80 8.05 14.31 -3.20
CA GLU A 80 7.77 15.66 -3.68
C GLU A 80 8.74 16.68 -3.04
N GLN A 81 9.95 16.81 -3.61
CA GLN A 81 10.72 18.07 -3.57
C GLN A 81 11.38 18.32 -4.94
#